data_AF-A0A6P0TXZ4-F1
#
_entry.id   AF-A0A6P0TXZ4-F1
#
_cell.length_a   1.000
_cell.length_b   1.000
_cell.length_c   1.000
_cell.angle_alpha   90.00
_cell.angle_beta   90.00
_cell.angle_gamma   90.00
#
_symmetry.space_group_name_H-M   'P 1'
#
loop_
_entity.id
_entity.type
_entity.pdbx_description
1 polymer ?
#
loop_
_entity_poly.entity_id
_entity_poly.type
_entity_poly.pdbx_seq_one_letter_code
_entity_poly.pdbx_strand_id
1 'polypeptide(L)' 'MIVILDSGVLALLASPIRDNSEMEDSEVFQCNEWFYGLLAKSVAVATSEISDYEVRRELIRIKSE' A
#
# COMPACT_ATOMS: atom_id res chain seq x y z
N MET A 1 -1.52 17.94 -8.75
CA MET A 1 -1.83 17.47 -7.38
C MET A 1 -0.82 16.39 -7.04
N ILE A 2 -0.20 16.46 -5.86
CA ILE A 2 0.73 15.44 -5.38
C ILE A 2 0.07 14.79 -4.14
N VAL A 3 0.02 13.47 -4.11
CA VAL A 3 -0.41 12.68 -2.95
C VAL A 3 0.82 12.06 -2.32
N ILE A 4 1.02 12.31 -1.02
CA ILE A 4 2.13 11.71 -0.26
C ILE A 4 1.56 10.57 0.57
N LEU A 5 2.08 9.36 0.37
CA LEU A 5 1.68 8.17 1.11
C LEU A 5 2.47 8.05 2.42
N ASP A 6 1.77 7.73 3.50
CA ASP A 6 2.39 7.34 4.77
C ASP A 6 2.71 5.83 4.80
N SER A 7 3.29 5.36 5.90
CA SER A 7 3.65 3.95 6.06
C SER A 7 2.44 3.02 6.19
N GLY A 8 1.29 3.52 6.67
CA GLY A 8 0.06 2.73 6.78
C GLY A 8 -0.51 2.36 5.41
N VAL A 9 -0.65 3.36 4.52
CA VAL A 9 -1.12 3.15 3.15
C VAL A 9 -0.12 2.29 2.37
N LEU A 10 1.19 2.55 2.52
CA LEU A 10 2.21 1.71 1.90
C LEU A 10 2.15 0.25 2.40
N ALA A 11 1.90 0.01 3.68
CA ALA A 11 1.77 -1.34 4.23
C ALA A 11 0.56 -2.09 3.65
N LEU A 12 -0.58 -1.42 3.49
CA LEU A 12 -1.76 -1.98 2.84
C LEU A 12 -1.49 -2.31 1.36
N LEU A 13 -0.84 -1.40 0.62
CA LEU A 13 -0.47 -1.63 -0.78
C LEU A 13 0.58 -2.73 -0.96
N ALA A 14 1.50 -2.87 0.00
CA ALA A 14 2.53 -3.91 0.00
C ALA A 14 2.04 -5.26 0.55
N SER A 15 0.82 -5.32 1.09
CA SER A 15 0.26 -6.55 1.66
C SER A 15 -0.01 -7.57 0.54
N PRO A 16 0.44 -8.83 0.70
CA PRO A 16 0.16 -9.85 -0.31
C PRO A 16 -1.34 -10.09 -0.40
N ILE A 17 -1.87 -10.09 -1.62
CA ILE A 17 -3.26 -10.47 -1.88
C ILE A 17 -3.39 -11.95 -1.50
N ARG A 18 -4.05 -12.23 -0.36
CA ARG A 18 -4.43 -13.59 0.04
C ARG A 18 -5.76 -13.94 -0.63
N ASP A 19 -5.92 -15.23 -0.91
CA ASP A 19 -6.93 -15.88 -1.74
C ASP A 19 -8.28 -15.16 -1.96
N ASN A 20 -8.76 -15.24 -3.20
CA ASN A 20 -9.77 -14.38 -3.82
C ASN A 20 -11.22 -14.54 -3.33
N SER A 21 -11.45 -15.13 -2.16
CA SER A 21 -12.80 -15.49 -1.69
C SER A 21 -13.44 -14.51 -0.70
N GLU A 22 -12.70 -13.50 -0.21
CA GLU A 22 -13.23 -12.48 0.75
C GLU A 22 -12.89 -11.03 0.34
N MET A 23 -12.58 -10.78 -0.95
CA MET A 23 -11.76 -9.62 -1.35
C MET A 23 -12.45 -8.25 -1.45
N GLU A 24 -13.72 -8.14 -1.85
CA GLU A 24 -14.29 -6.83 -2.25
C GLU A 24 -14.42 -5.81 -1.10
N ASP A 25 -14.63 -6.26 0.13
CA ASP A 25 -14.77 -5.39 1.31
C ASP A 25 -13.49 -5.27 2.15
N SER A 26 -12.39 -5.90 1.72
CA SER A 26 -11.13 -5.81 2.46
C SER A 26 -10.52 -4.40 2.34
N GLU A 27 -9.95 -3.91 3.45
CA GLU A 27 -9.23 -2.62 3.47
C GLU A 27 -8.09 -2.60 2.44
N VAL A 28 -7.45 -3.75 2.21
CA VAL A 28 -6.42 -3.93 1.19
C VAL A 28 -6.98 -3.71 -0.22
N PHE A 29 -8.13 -4.30 -0.56
CA PHE A 29 -8.75 -4.12 -1.87
C PHE A 29 -9.18 -2.67 -2.09
N GLN A 30 -9.86 -2.06 -1.11
CA GLN A 30 -10.30 -0.66 -1.19
C GLN A 30 -9.11 0.30 -1.34
N CYS A 31 -8.02 0.04 -0.63
CA CYS A 31 -6.78 0.82 -0.74
C CYS A 31 -6.15 0.69 -2.14
N ASN A 32 -6.11 -0.52 -2.69
CA ASN A 32 -5.61 -0.77 -4.05
C ASN A 32 -6.47 -0.05 -5.10
N GLU A 33 -7.79 -0.18 -5.05
CA GLU A 33 -8.70 0.49 -5.98
C GLU A 33 -8.59 2.01 -5.91
N TRP A 34 -8.49 2.57 -4.70
CA TRP A 34 -8.23 3.99 -4.50
C TRP A 34 -6.91 4.43 -5.15
N PHE A 35 -5.83 3.68 -4.93
CA PHE A 35 -4.51 3.98 -5.48
C PHE A 35 -4.49 3.89 -7.00
N TYR A 36 -5.07 2.84 -7.60
CA TYR A 36 -5.20 2.73 -9.05
C TYR A 36 -6.06 3.85 -9.64
N GLY A 37 -7.12 4.27 -8.94
CA GLY A 37 -7.91 5.43 -9.32
C GLY A 37 -7.12 6.75 -9.36
N LEU A 38 -6.12 6.91 -8.47
CA LEU A 38 -5.20 8.05 -8.51
C LEU A 38 -4.26 7.97 -9.71
N LEU A 39 -3.67 6.79 -9.96
CA LEU A 39 -2.77 6.57 -11.09
C LEU A 39 -3.47 6.76 -12.44
N ALA A 40 -4.71 6.26 -12.59
CA ALA A 40 -5.52 6.44 -13.80
C ALA A 40 -5.79 7.92 -14.11
N LYS A 41 -5.83 8.78 -13.08
CA LYS A 41 -5.98 10.23 -13.19
C LYS A 41 -4.64 10.97 -13.36
N SER A 42 -3.54 10.24 -13.58
CA SER A 42 -2.17 10.79 -13.68
C SER A 42 -1.78 11.66 -12.48
N VAL A 43 -2.28 11.31 -11.28
CA VAL A 43 -1.88 11.99 -10.05
C VAL A 43 -0.46 11.57 -9.70
N ALA A 44 0.40 12.55 -9.39
CA ALA A 44 1.73 12.28 -8.89
C ALA A 44 1.63 11.72 -7.47
N VAL A 45 2.10 10.50 -7.27
CA VAL A 45 2.15 9.86 -5.95
C VAL A 45 3.62 9.73 -5.54
N ALA A 46 3.90 10.11 -4.30
CA ALA A 46 5.23 10.01 -3.70
C ALA A 46 5.12 9.48 -2.28
N THR A 47 6.24 9.07 -1.71
CA THR A 47 6.34 8.77 -0.29
C THR A 47 7.67 9.30 0.25
N SER A 48 7.79 9.35 1.57
CA SER A 48 9.04 9.72 2.22
C SER A 48 9.96 8.51 2.38
N GLU A 49 11.27 8.73 2.37
CA GLU A 49 12.27 7.69 2.70
C GLU A 49 12.02 7.05 4.08
N ILE A 50 11.47 7.81 5.02
CA ILE A 50 11.14 7.32 6.37
C ILE A 50 10.01 6.29 6.28
N SER A 51 8.92 6.63 5.60
CA SER A 51 7.76 5.74 5.44
C SER A 51 8.14 4.47 4.67
N ASP A 52 8.94 4.60 3.62
CA ASP A 52 9.46 3.46 2.86
C ASP A 52 10.38 2.57 3.71
N TYR A 53 11.28 3.16 4.52
CA TYR A 53 12.11 2.41 5.46
C TYR A 53 11.29 1.64 6.50
N GLU A 54 10.27 2.26 7.08
CA GLU A 54 9.39 1.62 8.08
C GLU A 54 8.72 0.37 7.54
N VAL A 55 8.15 0.45 6.34
CA VAL A 55 7.47 -0.68 5.69
C VAL A 55 8.46 -1.76 5.30
N ARG A 56 9.58 -1.41 4.67
CA ARG A 56 10.62 -2.39 4.31
C ARG A 56 11.16 -3.13 5.53
N ARG A 57 11.40 -2.43 6.63
CA ARG A 57 11.86 -3.03 7.90
C ARG A 57 10.86 -4.06 8.41
N GLU A 58 9.57 -3.74 8.41
CA GLU A 58 8.54 -4.64 8.92
C GLU A 58 8.34 -5.87 8.02
N LEU A 59 8.37 -5.70 6.69
CA LEU A 59 8.29 -6.83 5.76
C LEU A 59 9.46 -7.82 5.94
N ILE A 60 10.68 -7.32 6.21
CA ILE A 60 11.83 -8.18 6.51
C ILE A 60 11.61 -8.93 7.82
N ARG A 61 11.08 -8.24 8.85
CA ARG A 61 10.81 -8.85 10.15
C ARG A 61 9.81 -10.00 10.04
N ILE A 62 8.67 -9.78 9.37
CA ILE A 62 7.65 -10.82 9.15
C ILE A 62 8.24 -12.03 8.41
N LYS A 63 9.15 -11.81 7.43
CA LYS A 63 9.80 -12.90 6.70
C LYS A 63 10.81 -13.70 7.54
N SER A 64 11.35 -13.10 8.60
CA SER A 64 12.35 -13.74 9.46
C SER A 64 11.76 -14.60 10.58
N GLU A 65 10.44 -14.54 10.79
CA GLU A 65 9.66 -15.35 11.72
C GLU A 65 9.11 -16.61 11.01
#